data_AF-A0A536T0F1-F1
#
_entry.id   AF-A0A536T0F1-F1
#
_cell.length_a   1.000
_cell.length_b   1.000
_cell.length_c   1.000
_cell.angle_alpha   90.00
_cell.angle_beta   90.00
_cell.angle_gamma   90.00
#
_symmetry.space_group_name_H-M   'P 1'
#
loop_
_entity.id
_entity.type
_entity.pdbx_description
1 polymer ?
#
loop_
_entity_poly.entity_id
_entity_poly.type
_entity_poly.pdbx_seq_one_letter_code
_entity_poly.pdbx_strand_id
1 'polypeptide(L)'
;MKAAAAQDERIRKVLDLGSRIEGLARHASVHAAGVVIAPGPLTDYVPVCTAPDSKTDRDAIITQYDMVGLEHVGMLKIDLLGLKTLTVLHDATKMVAERHGVTIDLEKPDLNDPKVYELLRAG
;
A
#
# COMPACT_ATOMS: atom_id res chain seq x y z
N MET A 1 4.16 17.51 -25.10
CA MET A 1 3.14 16.71 -25.82
C MET A 1 2.25 17.53 -26.75
N LYS A 2 1.61 18.63 -26.31
CA LYS A 2 0.77 19.48 -27.20
C LYS A 2 1.52 20.02 -28.44
N ALA A 3 2.78 20.45 -28.28
CA ALA A 3 3.61 20.90 -29.41
C ALA A 3 3.97 19.77 -30.40
N ALA A 4 4.15 18.54 -29.94
CA ALA A 4 4.43 17.38 -30.79
C ALA A 4 3.18 16.89 -31.55
N ALA A 5 2.00 17.01 -30.94
CA ALA A 5 0.72 16.69 -31.57
C ALA A 5 0.34 17.65 -32.72
N ALA A 6 0.87 18.88 -32.69
CA ALA A 6 0.69 19.85 -33.77
C ALA A 6 1.58 19.56 -35.00
N GLN A 7 2.61 18.73 -34.84
CA GLN A 7 3.59 18.42 -35.89
C GLN A 7 3.42 17.02 -36.50
N ASP A 8 2.75 16.09 -35.83
CA ASP A 8 2.48 14.73 -36.34
C ASP A 8 1.03 14.30 -36.04
N GLU A 9 0.27 14.03 -37.11
CA GLU A 9 -1.13 13.63 -37.03
C GLU A 9 -1.34 12.28 -36.33
N ARG A 10 -0.34 11.38 -36.35
CA ARG A 10 -0.40 10.12 -35.61
C ARG A 10 -0.35 10.38 -34.10
N ILE A 11 0.46 11.33 -33.67
CA ILE A 11 0.54 11.74 -32.26
C ILE A 11 -0.79 12.36 -31.82
N ARG A 12 -1.39 13.19 -32.66
CA ARG A 12 -2.74 13.74 -32.40
C ARG A 12 -3.79 12.65 -32.22
N LYS A 13 -3.79 11.63 -33.08
CA LYS A 13 -4.73 10.50 -33.01
C LYS A 13 -4.54 9.64 -31.76
N VAL A 14 -3.30 9.38 -31.35
CA VAL A 14 -3.00 8.62 -30.12
C VAL A 14 -3.48 9.39 -28.88
N LEU A 15 -3.29 10.71 -28.83
CA LEU A 15 -3.75 11.52 -27.71
C LEU A 15 -5.28 11.62 -27.63
N ASP A 16 -5.97 11.79 -28.76
CA ASP A 16 -7.45 11.78 -28.80
C ASP A 16 -7.99 10.44 -28.30
N LEU A 17 -7.50 9.32 -28.85
CA LEU A 17 -7.93 7.99 -28.42
C LEU A 17 -7.56 7.70 -26.96
N GLY A 18 -6.36 8.10 -26.53
CA GLY A 18 -5.90 7.96 -25.15
C GLY A 18 -6.78 8.72 -24.16
N SER A 19 -7.17 9.95 -24.49
CA SER A 19 -8.05 10.76 -23.63
C SER A 19 -9.45 10.17 -23.47
N ARG A 20 -9.94 9.43 -24.47
CA ARG A 20 -11.26 8.77 -24.41
C ARG A 20 -11.29 7.54 -23.52
N ILE A 21 -10.13 6.93 -23.27
CA ILE A 21 -10.00 5.72 -22.44
C ILE A 21 -9.38 6.03 -21.07
N GLU A 22 -9.00 7.29 -20.82
CA GLU A 22 -8.50 7.74 -19.52
C GLU A 22 -9.62 7.66 -18.47
N GLY A 23 -9.29 7.14 -17.28
CA GLY A 23 -10.26 6.98 -16.18
C GLY A 23 -11.11 5.70 -16.25
N LEU A 24 -10.98 4.88 -17.31
CA LEU A 24 -11.64 3.58 -17.35
C LEU A 24 -10.92 2.58 -16.44
N ALA A 25 -11.71 1.84 -15.65
CA ALA A 25 -11.21 0.75 -14.83
C ALA A 25 -10.65 -0.38 -15.71
N ARG A 26 -9.51 -0.95 -15.31
CA ARG A 26 -8.85 -2.04 -16.05
C ARG A 26 -9.14 -3.42 -15.43
N HIS A 27 -8.89 -3.57 -14.14
CA HIS A 27 -9.06 -4.82 -13.39
C HIS A 27 -9.42 -4.51 -11.94
N ALA A 28 -10.10 -5.46 -11.27
CA ALA A 28 -10.22 -5.45 -9.82
C ALA A 28 -8.88 -5.92 -9.21
N SER A 29 -8.33 -5.15 -8.27
CA SER A 29 -7.10 -5.49 -7.56
C SER A 29 -7.29 -5.32 -6.07
N VAL A 30 -6.41 -5.92 -5.28
CA VAL A 30 -6.49 -5.93 -3.83
C VAL A 30 -5.86 -4.67 -3.27
N HIS A 31 -6.54 -3.98 -2.36
CA HIS A 31 -5.95 -2.84 -1.66
C HIS A 31 -4.78 -3.33 -0.80
N ALA A 32 -3.62 -2.70 -0.95
CA ALA A 32 -2.37 -3.15 -0.31
C ALA A 32 -2.44 -3.27 1.23
N ALA A 33 -3.33 -2.52 1.88
CA ALA A 33 -3.51 -2.54 3.32
C ALA A 33 -4.95 -2.84 3.77
N GLY A 34 -5.94 -2.77 2.87
CA GLY A 34 -7.35 -2.76 3.25
C GLY A 34 -7.85 -4.15 3.69
N VAL A 35 -8.39 -4.21 4.90
CA VAL A 35 -9.07 -5.39 5.44
C VAL A 35 -10.50 -4.98 5.85
N VAL A 36 -11.47 -5.81 5.47
CA VAL A 36 -12.89 -5.61 5.78
C VAL A 36 -13.34 -6.68 6.77
N ILE A 37 -14.06 -6.27 7.81
CA ILE A 37 -14.52 -7.14 8.89
C ILE A 37 -16.05 -7.06 8.97
N ALA A 38 -16.70 -8.23 8.97
CA ALA A 38 -18.14 -8.38 9.11
C ALA A 38 -18.48 -9.21 10.37
N PRO A 39 -19.67 -9.03 10.98
CA PRO A 39 -20.10 -9.84 12.14
C PRO A 39 -20.53 -11.27 11.75
N GLY A 40 -20.59 -11.59 10.45
CA GLY A 40 -20.91 -12.91 9.91
C GLY A 40 -20.25 -13.12 8.54
N PRO A 41 -20.74 -14.07 7.73
CA PRO A 41 -20.21 -14.30 6.37
C PRO A 41 -20.25 -13.02 5.52
N LEU A 42 -19.11 -12.65 4.90
CA LEU A 42 -19.01 -11.42 4.09
C LEU A 42 -20.05 -11.34 2.96
N THR A 43 -20.40 -12.49 2.38
CA THR A 43 -21.40 -12.62 1.30
C THR A 43 -22.79 -12.15 1.68
N ASP A 44 -23.10 -12.08 2.98
CA ASP A 44 -24.40 -11.63 3.47
C ASP A 44 -24.51 -10.10 3.48
N TYR A 45 -23.37 -9.40 3.37
CA TYR A 45 -23.28 -7.94 3.48
C TYR A 45 -22.82 -7.28 2.17
N VAL A 46 -21.86 -7.89 1.46
CA VAL A 46 -21.25 -7.32 0.25
C VAL A 46 -20.90 -8.38 -0.79
N PRO A 47 -20.93 -8.03 -2.08
CA PRO A 47 -20.44 -8.92 -3.13
C PRO A 47 -18.93 -9.14 -2.98
N VAL A 48 -18.51 -10.39 -3.06
CA VAL A 48 -17.10 -10.81 -3.00
C VAL A 48 -16.67 -11.55 -4.26
N CYS A 49 -15.37 -11.60 -4.52
CA CYS A 49 -14.76 -12.44 -5.55
C CYS A 49 -13.40 -12.95 -5.06
N THR A 50 -12.72 -13.74 -5.89
CA THR A 50 -11.38 -14.24 -5.60
C THR A 50 -10.33 -13.50 -6.42
N ALA A 51 -9.15 -13.31 -5.83
CA ALA A 51 -7.98 -12.77 -6.52
C ALA A 51 -6.72 -13.58 -6.16
N PRO A 52 -5.76 -13.76 -7.08
CA PRO A 52 -4.51 -14.46 -6.77
C PRO A 52 -3.77 -13.79 -5.61
N ASP A 53 -3.35 -14.59 -4.62
CA ASP A 53 -2.50 -14.10 -3.54
C ASP A 53 -1.03 -14.28 -3.92
N SER A 54 -0.22 -13.22 -3.75
CA SER A 54 1.21 -13.28 -4.03
C SER A 54 2.02 -14.04 -2.96
N LYS A 55 1.41 -14.32 -1.80
CA LYS A 55 2.08 -14.96 -0.65
C LYS A 55 1.68 -16.42 -0.46
N THR A 56 0.62 -16.88 -1.10
CA THR A 56 0.11 -18.25 -0.92
C THR A 56 -0.36 -18.83 -2.24
N ASP A 57 -0.35 -20.16 -2.39
CA ASP A 57 -0.89 -20.86 -3.56
C ASP A 57 -2.43 -20.87 -3.62
N ARG A 58 -3.09 -20.04 -2.81
CA ARG A 58 -4.56 -19.96 -2.72
C ARG A 58 -5.02 -18.55 -3.04
N ASP A 59 -6.17 -18.46 -3.69
CA ASP A 59 -6.79 -17.17 -3.93
C ASP A 59 -7.28 -16.53 -2.63
N ALA A 60 -7.12 -15.21 -2.52
CA ALA A 60 -7.69 -14.40 -1.48
C ALA A 60 -9.14 -14.02 -1.80
N ILE A 61 -10.00 -13.98 -0.77
CA ILE A 61 -11.35 -13.43 -0.89
C ILE A 61 -11.27 -11.90 -0.79
N ILE A 62 -11.85 -11.21 -1.76
CA ILE A 62 -11.85 -9.74 -1.83
C ILE A 62 -13.26 -9.20 -2.05
N THR A 63 -13.50 -7.95 -1.66
CA THR A 63 -14.77 -7.27 -1.94
C THR A 63 -14.79 -6.75 -3.37
N GLN A 64 -15.95 -6.79 -4.03
CA GLN A 64 -16.12 -6.16 -5.35
C GLN A 64 -16.37 -4.65 -5.26
N TYR A 65 -16.76 -4.16 -4.09
CA TYR A 65 -16.83 -2.73 -3.81
C TYR A 65 -15.45 -2.15 -3.50
N ASP A 66 -15.25 -0.93 -3.96
CA ASP A 66 -14.10 -0.10 -3.60
C ASP A 66 -14.27 0.49 -2.19
N MET A 67 -13.28 1.27 -1.76
CA MET A 67 -13.26 1.89 -0.43
C MET A 67 -14.53 2.70 -0.16
N VAL A 68 -14.94 3.53 -1.12
CA VAL A 68 -16.09 4.44 -0.96
C VAL A 68 -17.40 3.64 -0.93
N GLY A 69 -17.53 2.61 -1.77
CA GLY A 69 -18.68 1.71 -1.75
C GLY A 69 -18.85 1.00 -0.41
N LEU A 70 -17.75 0.50 0.18
CA LEU A 70 -17.76 -0.17 1.48
C LEU A 70 -18.17 0.76 2.64
N GLU A 71 -17.72 2.01 2.62
CA GLU A 71 -18.12 2.99 3.63
C GLU A 71 -19.62 3.30 3.56
N HIS A 72 -20.18 3.44 2.36
CA HIS A 72 -21.61 3.71 2.18
C HIS A 72 -22.52 2.57 2.65
N VAL A 73 -22.07 1.32 2.55
CA VAL A 73 -22.82 0.17 3.08
C VAL A 73 -22.52 -0.12 4.56
N GLY A 74 -21.76 0.75 5.23
CA GLY A 74 -21.51 0.69 6.67
C GLY A 74 -20.56 -0.43 7.10
N MET A 75 -19.68 -0.89 6.20
CA MET A 75 -18.74 -1.95 6.52
C MET A 75 -17.56 -1.44 7.35
N LEU A 76 -17.16 -2.22 8.36
CA LEU A 76 -15.95 -1.93 9.12
C LEU A 76 -14.71 -2.25 8.27
N LYS A 77 -13.87 -1.23 8.10
CA LYS A 77 -12.62 -1.33 7.36
C LYS A 77 -11.44 -0.88 8.22
N ILE A 78 -10.35 -1.62 8.16
CA ILE A 78 -9.09 -1.33 8.86
C ILE A 78 -7.96 -1.42 7.82
N ASP A 79 -6.97 -0.55 7.93
CA ASP A 79 -5.74 -0.68 7.15
C ASP A 79 -4.64 -1.35 7.98
N LEU A 80 -4.09 -2.44 7.43
CA LEU A 80 -2.89 -3.11 7.93
C LEU A 80 -1.70 -2.74 7.03
N LEU A 81 -0.96 -1.71 7.42
CA LEU A 81 0.15 -1.18 6.63
C LEU A 81 1.44 -1.98 6.86
N GLY A 82 2.03 -2.49 5.78
CA GLY A 82 3.38 -3.05 5.79
C GLY A 82 4.44 -1.97 5.62
N LEU A 83 4.97 -1.42 6.72
CA LEU A 83 6.02 -0.40 6.68
C LEU A 83 7.42 -1.03 6.64
N LYS A 84 8.14 -0.84 5.53
CA LYS A 84 9.53 -1.33 5.38
C LYS A 84 10.46 -0.83 6.49
N THR A 85 10.25 0.39 6.98
CA THR A 85 11.03 0.98 8.06
C THR A 85 10.96 0.16 9.35
N LEU A 86 9.79 -0.42 9.67
CA LEU A 86 9.65 -1.28 10.84
C LEU A 86 10.47 -2.58 10.71
N THR A 87 10.50 -3.18 9.52
CA THR A 87 11.37 -4.34 9.24
C THR A 87 12.84 -4.00 9.41
N VAL A 88 13.28 -2.86 8.85
CA VAL A 88 14.67 -2.41 8.96
C VAL A 88 15.06 -2.17 10.42
N LEU A 89 14.19 -1.53 11.22
CA LEU A 89 14.45 -1.31 12.64
C LEU A 89 14.52 -2.63 13.42
N HIS A 90 13.60 -3.57 13.15
CA HIS A 90 13.60 -4.88 13.78
C HIS A 90 14.90 -5.65 13.50
N ASP A 91 15.33 -5.71 12.25
CA ASP A 91 16.55 -6.42 11.86
C ASP A 91 17.79 -5.74 12.46
N ALA A 92 17.84 -4.41 12.45
CA ALA A 92 18.95 -3.65 13.01
C ALA A 92 19.12 -3.88 14.53
N THR A 93 18.04 -3.82 15.32
CA THR A 93 18.12 -4.04 16.77
C THR A 93 18.50 -5.47 17.10
N LYS A 94 18.00 -6.45 16.35
CA LYS A 94 18.39 -7.85 16.47
C LYS A 94 19.88 -8.05 16.21
N MET A 95 20.41 -7.47 15.13
CA MET A 95 21.83 -7.56 14.79
C MET A 95 22.73 -6.91 15.86
N VAL A 96 22.29 -5.79 16.44
CA VAL A 96 23.03 -5.14 17.54
C VAL A 96 23.05 -6.03 18.78
N ALA A 97 21.92 -6.65 19.14
CA ALA A 97 21.86 -7.58 20.27
C ALA A 97 22.78 -8.79 20.07
N GLU A 98 22.77 -9.40 18.88
CA GLU A 98 23.61 -10.55 18.56
C GLU A 98 25.11 -10.23 18.56
N ARG A 99 25.49 -9.05 18.05
CA ARG A 99 26.92 -8.67 17.90
C ARG A 99 27.52 -8.02 19.14
N HIS A 100 26.72 -7.24 19.86
CA HIS A 100 27.22 -6.38 20.94
C HIS A 100 26.62 -6.72 22.31
N GLY A 101 25.65 -7.64 22.40
CA GLY A 101 24.96 -7.97 23.65
C GLY A 101 24.10 -6.83 24.19
N VAL A 102 23.85 -5.79 23.37
CA VAL A 102 23.07 -4.61 23.76
C VAL A 102 21.66 -4.74 23.20
N THR A 103 20.66 -4.63 24.09
CA THR A 103 19.25 -4.59 23.68
C THR A 103 18.80 -3.14 23.54
N ILE A 104 18.20 -2.80 22.41
CA ILE A 104 17.66 -1.46 22.14
C ILE A 104 16.14 -1.51 22.31
N ASP A 105 15.61 -0.66 23.19
CA ASP A 105 14.17 -0.44 23.35
C ASP A 105 13.69 0.65 22.39
N LEU A 106 12.97 0.25 21.33
CA LEU A 106 12.43 1.18 20.33
C LEU A 106 11.25 2.01 20.85
N GLU A 107 10.61 1.61 21.96
CA GLU A 107 9.51 2.39 22.56
C GLU A 107 10.03 3.56 23.40
N LYS A 108 11.31 3.52 23.80
CA LYS A 108 11.94 4.52 24.68
C LYS A 108 13.32 4.96 24.17
N PRO A 109 13.42 5.52 22.95
CA PRO A 109 14.68 6.03 22.45
C PRO A 109 15.14 7.26 23.26
N ASP A 110 16.45 7.45 23.39
CA ASP A 110 17.00 8.72 23.83
C ASP A 110 16.85 9.75 22.70
N LEU A 111 15.88 10.64 22.86
CA LEU A 111 15.60 11.71 21.89
C LEU A 111 16.61 12.85 21.94
N ASN A 112 17.58 12.84 22.86
CA ASN A 112 18.57 13.91 23.02
C ASN A 112 20.00 13.45 22.72
N ASP A 113 20.21 12.29 22.10
CA ASP A 113 21.57 11.81 21.77
C ASP A 113 22.24 12.76 20.76
N PRO A 114 23.30 13.50 21.16
CA PRO A 114 23.97 14.45 20.29
C PRO A 114 24.58 13.79 19.05
N LYS A 115 24.99 12.52 19.13
CA LYS A 115 25.57 11.79 17.99
C LYS A 115 24.54 11.54 16.90
N VAL A 116 23.27 11.31 17.26
CA VAL A 116 22.18 11.15 16.29
C VAL A 116 21.98 12.46 15.52
N TYR A 117 21.97 13.59 16.21
CA TYR A 117 21.84 14.90 15.56
C TYR A 117 23.06 15.30 14.73
N GLU A 118 24.27 14.93 15.16
CA GLU A 118 25.50 15.11 14.36
C GLU A 118 25.42 14.31 13.05
N LEU A 119 24.97 13.05 13.11
CA LEU A 119 24.77 12.21 11.93
C LEU A 119 23.74 12.84 10.97
N LEU A 120 22.56 13.24 11.47
CA LEU A 120 21.52 13.88 10.65
C LEU A 120 21.99 15.17 9.98
N ARG A 121 22.88 15.92 10.63
CA ARG A 121 23.47 17.15 10.08
C ARG A 121 24.47 16.88 8.96
N ALA A 122 25.08 15.69 8.91
CA ALA A 122 26.10 15.34 7.93
C ALA A 122 25.53 15.00 6.53
N GLY A 123 24.22 14.68 6.44
CA GLY A 123 23.56 14.26 5.20
C GLY A 123 23.77 12.79 4.87
#